data_AF-A0A936U4E5-F1
#
_entry.id   AF-A0A936U4E5-F1
#
_cell.length_a   1.000
_cell.length_b   1.000
_cell.length_c   1.000
_cell.angle_alpha   90.00
_cell.angle_beta   90.00
_cell.angle_gamma   90.00
#
_symmetry.space_group_name_H-M   'P 1'
#
loop_
_entity.id
_entity.type
_entity.pdbx_description
1 polymer ?
#
loop_
_entity_poly.entity_id
_entity_poly.type
_entity_poly.pdbx_seq_one_letter_code
_entity_poly.pdbx_strand_id
1 'polypeptide(L)'
;MRGVNDDVDTLVALCEALVALRVYPYYLHHTDRVAGNAHLRVDPAAGLAFHKALSRRVSGLALPSYVVDPPDGSGKIQVERAVAEGKIARDEPGGA
;
A
#
# COMPACT_ATOMS: atom_id res chain seq x y z
N MET A 1 -0.20 -7.31 3.25
CA MET A 1 0.29 -8.39 4.14
C MET A 1 0.60 -9.59 3.26
N ARG A 2 1.80 -10.15 3.42
CA ARG A 2 2.21 -11.33 2.64
C ARG A 2 1.33 -12.52 2.99
N GLY A 3 0.69 -13.15 2.00
CA GLY A 3 -0.19 -14.31 2.16
C GLY A 3 -1.65 -14.03 2.54
N VAL A 4 -2.08 -12.76 2.57
CA VAL A 4 -3.50 -12.40 2.85
C VAL A 4 -4.07 -11.49 1.76
N ASN A 5 -3.28 -10.51 1.30
CA ASN A 5 -3.71 -9.51 0.33
C ASN A 5 -2.53 -8.94 -0.47
N ASP A 6 -1.51 -9.77 -0.71
CA ASP A 6 -0.35 -9.48 -1.56
C ASP A 6 -0.56 -9.89 -3.02
N ASP A 7 -1.80 -10.20 -3.39
CA ASP A 7 -2.21 -10.54 -4.73
C ASP A 7 -3.15 -9.46 -5.30
N VAL A 8 -2.85 -9.01 -6.53
CA VAL A 8 -3.61 -7.96 -7.20
C VAL A 8 -5.01 -8.46 -7.54
N ASP A 9 -5.17 -9.72 -7.95
CA ASP A 9 -6.49 -10.28 -8.27
C ASP A 9 -7.42 -10.27 -7.05
N THR A 10 -6.90 -10.69 -5.91
CA THR A 10 -7.60 -10.69 -4.62
C THR A 10 -8.04 -9.28 -4.22
N LEU A 11 -7.17 -8.28 -4.36
CA LEU A 11 -7.49 -6.90 -3.99
C LEU A 11 -8.50 -6.26 -4.96
N VAL A 12 -8.45 -6.59 -6.25
CA VAL A 12 -9.46 -6.18 -7.24
C VAL A 12 -10.83 -6.71 -6.83
N ALA A 13 -10.94 -8.02 -6.57
CA ALA A 13 -12.21 -8.65 -6.19
C ALA A 13 -12.79 -8.04 -4.90
N LEU A 14 -11.94 -7.79 -3.90
CA LEU A 14 -12.34 -7.13 -2.66
C LEU A 14 -12.85 -5.70 -2.90
N CYS A 15 -12.10 -4.88 -3.65
CA CYS A 15 -12.48 -3.50 -3.94
C CYS A 15 -13.81 -3.42 -4.70
N GLU A 16 -14.02 -4.28 -5.68
CA GLU A 16 -15.29 -4.35 -6.44
C GLU A 16 -16.45 -4.79 -5.56
N ALA A 17 -16.26 -5.79 -4.70
CA ALA A 17 -17.28 -6.25 -3.76
C ALA A 17 -17.67 -5.15 -2.74
N LEU A 18 -16.70 -4.40 -2.22
CA LEU A 18 -16.96 -3.29 -1.31
C LEU A 18 -17.79 -2.20 -1.98
N VAL A 19 -17.44 -1.80 -3.21
CA VAL A 19 -18.19 -0.78 -3.95
C VAL A 19 -19.61 -1.24 -4.27
N ALA A 20 -19.81 -2.51 -4.60
CA ALA A 20 -21.14 -3.10 -4.78
C ALA A 20 -22.00 -2.99 -3.52
N LEU A 21 -21.38 -3.08 -2.33
CA LEU A 21 -22.01 -2.88 -1.03
C LEU A 21 -22.09 -1.40 -0.60
N ARG A 22 -21.75 -0.45 -1.47
CA ARG A 22 -21.72 1.00 -1.18
C ARG A 22 -20.69 1.37 -0.09
N VAL A 23 -19.68 0.53 0.09
CA VAL A 23 -18.51 0.79 0.93
C VAL A 23 -17.35 1.20 0.04
N TYR A 24 -16.80 2.40 0.25
CA TYR A 24 -15.72 2.91 -0.58
C TYR A 24 -14.35 2.62 0.06
N PRO A 25 -13.47 1.86 -0.61
CA PRO A 25 -12.11 1.64 -0.14
C PRO A 25 -11.40 2.99 -0.01
N TYR A 26 -10.96 3.34 1.20
CA TYR A 26 -10.40 4.67 1.46
C TYR A 26 -8.87 4.65 1.51
N TYR A 27 -8.29 3.78 2.33
CA TYR A 27 -6.84 3.66 2.48
C TYR A 27 -6.35 2.24 2.26
N LEU A 28 -5.25 2.14 1.51
CA LEU A 28 -4.37 0.99 1.48
C LEU A 28 -3.12 1.35 2.27
N HIS A 29 -2.89 0.70 3.41
CA HIS A 29 -1.75 1.00 4.26
C HIS A 29 -0.49 0.31 3.80
N HIS A 30 0.59 1.08 3.64
CA HIS A 30 1.93 0.56 3.58
C HIS A 30 2.33 0.00 4.95
N THR A 31 2.99 -1.15 4.93
CA THR A 31 3.42 -1.83 6.15
C THR A 31 4.72 -1.20 6.61
N ASP A 32 4.64 -0.32 7.63
CA ASP A 32 5.81 0.37 8.17
C ASP A 32 6.60 -0.48 9.19
N ARG A 33 7.85 -0.09 9.45
CA ARG A 33 8.83 -0.68 10.36
C ARG A 33 8.35 -0.61 11.81
N VAL A 34 7.63 -1.63 12.24
CA VAL A 34 7.41 -1.92 13.67
C VAL A 34 8.25 -3.14 14.06
N ALA A 35 8.96 -3.04 15.18
CA ALA A 35 9.75 -4.15 15.72
C ALA A 35 8.84 -5.40 15.91
N GLY A 36 9.11 -6.46 15.14
CA GLY A 36 8.32 -7.70 15.12
C GLY A 36 7.76 -8.10 13.75
N ASN A 37 7.65 -7.16 12.79
CA ASN A 37 6.97 -7.40 11.50
C ASN A 37 7.92 -7.55 10.29
N ALA A 38 9.18 -7.94 10.50
CA ALA A 38 10.20 -7.99 9.44
C ALA A 38 9.82 -8.88 8.23
N HIS A 39 9.04 -9.94 8.45
CA HIS A 39 8.54 -10.85 7.41
C HIS A 39 7.39 -10.27 6.57
N LEU A 40 6.76 -9.18 7.03
CA LEU A 40 5.72 -8.43 6.31
C LEU A 40 6.29 -7.21 5.58
N ARG A 41 7.62 -7.04 5.57
CA ARG A 41 8.30 -5.94 4.89
C ARG A 41 8.00 -5.97 3.40
N VAL A 42 7.56 -4.82 2.88
CA VAL A 42 7.37 -4.59 1.45
C VAL A 42 8.24 -3.40 1.09
N ASP A 43 9.13 -3.55 0.11
CA ASP A 43 9.87 -2.41 -0.44
C ASP A 43 8.88 -1.37 -0.98
N PRO A 44 9.00 -0.08 -0.61
CA PRO A 44 8.11 0.96 -1.11
C PRO A 44 7.98 0.98 -2.64
N ALA A 45 9.05 0.69 -3.39
CA ALA A 45 8.96 0.66 -4.85
C ALA A 45 8.12 -0.53 -5.35
N ALA A 46 8.27 -1.71 -4.76
CA ALA A 46 7.41 -2.86 -5.02
C ALA A 46 5.93 -2.57 -4.66
N GLY A 47 5.69 -1.92 -3.53
CA GLY A 47 4.34 -1.52 -3.11
C GLY A 47 3.68 -0.49 -4.05
N LEU A 48 4.46 0.47 -4.55
CA LEU A 48 4.00 1.42 -5.55
C LEU A 48 3.70 0.75 -6.90
N ALA A 49 4.56 -0.19 -7.33
CA ALA A 49 4.31 -0.98 -8.53
C ALA A 49 3.02 -1.82 -8.40
N PHE A 50 2.79 -2.39 -7.22
CA PHE A 50 1.56 -3.12 -6.90
C PHE A 50 0.33 -2.22 -6.95
N HIS A 51 0.35 -1.05 -6.29
CA HIS A 51 -0.76 -0.10 -6.32
C HIS A 51 -1.06 0.41 -7.74
N LYS A 52 -0.02 0.62 -8.55
CA LYS A 52 -0.15 0.95 -9.98
C LYS A 52 -0.76 -0.19 -10.81
N ALA A 53 -0.47 -1.44 -10.48
CA ALA A 53 -1.11 -2.58 -11.13
C ALA A 53 -2.60 -2.64 -10.78
N LEU A 54 -2.94 -2.39 -9.50
CA LEU A 54 -4.32 -2.31 -9.03
C LEU A 54 -5.10 -1.18 -9.74
N SER A 55 -4.52 0.02 -9.85
CA SER A 55 -5.18 1.18 -10.46
C SER A 55 -5.54 1.02 -11.94
N ARG A 56 -4.85 0.12 -12.65
CA ARG A 56 -5.18 -0.22 -14.05
C ARG A 56 -6.41 -1.11 -14.19
N ARG A 57 -6.86 -1.73 -13.10
CA ARG A 57 -7.89 -2.77 -13.10
C ARG A 57 -9.18 -2.35 -12.42
N VAL A 58 -9.10 -1.54 -11.37
CA VAL A 58 -10.28 -1.06 -10.64
C VAL A 58 -10.71 0.33 -11.12
N SER A 59 -11.99 0.65 -10.95
CA SER A 59 -12.48 2.02 -11.18
C SER A 59 -11.89 3.00 -10.18
N GLY A 60 -11.86 4.29 -10.52
CA GLY A 60 -11.38 5.34 -9.61
C GLY A 60 -12.12 5.38 -8.26
N LEU A 61 -13.38 4.96 -8.22
CA LEU A 61 -14.19 4.88 -6.99
C LEU A 61 -13.78 3.71 -6.08
N ALA A 62 -13.21 2.66 -6.69
CA ALA A 62 -12.76 1.46 -6.01
C ALA A 62 -11.26 1.51 -5.65
N LEU A 63 -10.52 2.50 -6.16
CA LEU A 63 -9.09 2.65 -5.94
C LEU A 63 -8.81 3.37 -4.61
N PRO A 64 -8.27 2.67 -3.59
CA PRO A 64 -7.89 3.32 -2.34
C PRO A 64 -6.63 4.18 -2.52
N SER A 65 -6.49 5.20 -1.66
CA SER A 65 -5.24 5.95 -1.54
C SER A 65 -4.18 5.12 -0.83
N TYR A 66 -2.99 5.02 -1.42
CA TYR A 66 -1.88 4.28 -0.82
C TYR A 66 -1.08 5.16 0.13
N VAL A 67 -1.12 4.84 1.43
CA VAL A 67 -0.64 5.72 2.51
C VAL A 67 0.24 5.00 3.51
N VAL A 68 1.14 5.74 4.15
CA VAL A 68 1.95 5.30 5.29
C VAL A 68 1.58 6.10 6.54
N ASP A 69 1.82 5.50 7.70
CA ASP A 69 1.84 6.19 8.98
C ASP A 69 3.29 6.61 9.30
N PRO A 70 3.62 7.91 9.26
CA PRO A 70 4.94 8.35 9.64
C PRO A 70 5.11 8.29 11.17
N PRO A 71 6.32 7.99 11.66
CA PRO A 71 6.59 7.88 13.10
C PRO A 71 6.45 9.22 13.86
N ASP A 72 6.46 10.35 13.15
CA ASP A 72 6.32 11.69 13.72
C ASP A 72 4.86 12.08 14.05
N GLY A 73 3.89 11.21 13.74
CA GLY A 73 2.48 11.46 14.02
C GLY A 73 1.85 12.57 13.17
N SER A 74 2.48 12.98 12.06
CA SER A 74 1.99 14.04 11.17
C SER A 74 0.72 13.68 10.37
N GLY A 75 0.12 12.52 10.64
CA GLY A 75 -1.05 11.98 9.93
C GLY A 75 -0.68 11.07 8.77
N LYS A 76 -1.69 10.51 8.08
CA LYS A 76 -1.47 9.59 6.94
C LYS A 76 -0.84 10.36 5.77
N ILE A 77 0.32 9.92 5.28
CA ILE A 77 0.98 10.52 4.12
C ILE A 77 0.90 9.54 2.95
N GLN A 78 0.66 10.03 1.74
CA GLN A 78 0.77 9.16 0.56
C GLN A 78 2.18 8.62 0.39
N VAL A 79 2.30 7.34 0.05
CA VAL A 79 3.61 6.67 -0.05
C VAL A 79 4.49 7.30 -1.11
N GLU A 80 3.92 7.69 -2.27
CA GLU A 80 4.66 8.40 -3.32
C GLU A 80 5.32 9.69 -2.78
N ARG A 81 4.54 10.46 -2.01
CA ARG A 81 5.02 11.69 -1.38
C ARG A 81 6.06 11.40 -0.29
N ALA A 82 5.83 10.40 0.55
CA ALA A 82 6.74 10.04 1.63
C ALA A 82 8.09 9.53 1.09
N VAL A 83 8.10 8.82 -0.04
CA VAL A 83 9.33 8.43 -0.75
C VAL A 83 10.03 9.65 -1.36
N ALA A 84 9.29 10.60 -1.95
CA ALA A 84 9.88 11.82 -2.50
C ALA A 84 10.48 12.74 -1.43
N GLU A 85 9.88 12.78 -0.24
CA GLU A 85 10.35 13.55 0.93
C GLU A 85 11.44 12.80 1.73
N GLY A 86 11.82 11.59 1.33
CA GLY A 86 12.84 10.78 2.04
C GLY A 86 12.38 10.26 3.41
N LYS A 87 11.09 10.31 3.72
CA LYS A 87 10.49 9.84 4.98
C LYS A 87 10.38 8.31 5.04
N ILE A 88 10.36 7.65 3.88
CA ILE A 88 10.48 6.19 3.77
C ILE A 88 11.65 5.90 2.84
N ALA A 89 12.62 5.11 3.32
CA ALA A 89 13.73 4.66 2.49
C ALA A 89 13.25 3.58 1.52
N ARG A 90 13.65 3.69 0.25
CA ARG A 90 13.63 2.55 -0.68
C ARG A 90 14.65 1.55 -0.19
N ASP A 91 14.31 0.27 -0.24
CA ASP A 91 15.31 -0.75 0.06
C ASP A 91 16.23 -0.88 -1.16
N GLU A 92 17.55 -0.89 -0.95
CA GLU A 92 18.47 -1.23 -2.03
C GLU A 92 18.22 -2.69 -2.45
N PRO A 93 18.11 -2.99 -3.76
CA PRO A 93 17.94 -4.35 -4.23
C PRO A 93 19.27 -5.10 -4.02
N GLY A 94 19.45 -5.72 -2.84
CA GLY A 94 20.63 -6.54 -2.57
C GLY A 94 21.15 -6.66 -1.13
N GLY A 95 20.36 -6.35 -0.10
CA GLY A 95 20.75 -6.65 1.29
C GLY A 95 20.46 -8.11 1.64
N ALA A 96 21.48 -8.96 1.54
CA ALA A 96 21.51 -10.34 2.05
C ALA A 96 21.27 -10.42 3.56
#